data_AF-A0A524LZ52-F1
#
_entry.id   AF-A0A524LZ52-F1
#
_cell.length_a   1.000
_cell.length_b   1.000
_cell.length_c   1.000
_cell.angle_alpha   90.00
_cell.angle_beta   90.00
_cell.angle_gamma   90.00
#
_symmetry.space_group_name_H-M   'P 1'
#
loop_
_entity.id
_entity.type
_entity.pdbx_description
1 polymer ?
#
loop_
_entity_poly.entity_id
_entity_poly.type
_entity_poly.pdbx_seq_one_letter_code
_entity_poly.pdbx_strand_id
1 'polypeptide(L)'
;MQIPTFLLRKLYVKDSLVNVDDGFKFMLKNSISSGTAINIQPIKVNGNEYPLDSVTISSEEGEINGSEISEENTFPIKVGLDITIHVKGEQLPEGEHTIDI
;
A
#
# COMPACT_ATOMS: atom_id res chain seq x y z
N MET A 1 15.58 -8.92 6.19
CA MET A 1 16.16 -8.29 4.98
C MET A 1 15.26 -7.13 4.61
N GLN A 2 15.79 -5.91 4.51
CA GLN A 2 15.01 -4.73 4.14
C GLN A 2 14.95 -4.64 2.61
N ILE A 3 13.74 -4.63 2.04
CA ILE A 3 13.58 -4.43 0.60
C ILE A 3 13.90 -2.96 0.30
N PRO A 4 14.83 -2.66 -0.63
CA PRO A 4 15.12 -1.29 -1.01
C PRO A 4 13.88 -0.55 -1.53
N THR A 5 13.71 0.72 -1.16
CA THR A 5 12.51 1.52 -1.50
C THR A 5 12.30 1.66 -3.01
N PHE A 6 13.37 1.66 -3.81
CA PHE A 6 13.26 1.70 -5.28
C PHE A 6 12.61 0.44 -5.89
N LEU A 7 12.68 -0.69 -5.18
CA LEU A 7 12.03 -1.93 -5.57
C LEU A 7 10.53 -1.90 -5.22
N LEU A 8 10.14 -1.28 -4.10
CA LEU A 8 8.73 -1.06 -3.75
C LEU A 8 8.00 -0.22 -4.81
N ARG A 9 8.67 0.81 -5.35
CA ARG A 9 8.13 1.62 -6.47
C ARG A 9 7.82 0.79 -7.72
N LYS A 10 8.55 -0.30 -7.96
CA LYS A 10 8.28 -1.20 -9.11
C LYS A 10 7.03 -2.06 -8.91
N LEU A 11 6.53 -2.14 -7.69
CA LEU A 11 5.28 -2.85 -7.41
C LEU A 11 4.08 -2.01 -7.82
N TYR A 12 4.21 -0.69 -7.93
CA TYR A 12 3.10 0.20 -8.28
C TYR A 12 2.53 -0.12 -9.67
N VAL A 13 1.22 -0.33 -9.72
CA VAL A 13 0.49 -0.52 -10.98
C VAL A 13 0.12 0.86 -11.52
N LYS A 14 0.64 1.19 -12.72
CA LYS A 14 0.33 2.45 -13.39
C LYS A 14 -1.18 2.63 -13.56
N ASP A 15 -1.66 3.86 -13.40
CA ASP A 15 -3.06 4.26 -13.56
C ASP A 15 -4.03 3.58 -12.57
N SER A 16 -3.50 2.97 -11.50
CA SER A 16 -4.32 2.35 -10.45
C SER A 16 -4.77 3.33 -9.36
N LEU A 17 -4.15 4.50 -9.25
CA LEU A 17 -4.54 5.53 -8.31
C LEU A 17 -5.88 6.14 -8.73
N VAL A 18 -6.90 5.89 -7.92
CA VAL A 18 -8.26 6.39 -8.14
C VAL A 18 -8.85 6.89 -6.83
N ASN A 19 -9.60 7.99 -6.90
CA ASN A 19 -10.40 8.45 -5.77
C ASN A 19 -11.58 7.50 -5.54
N VAL A 20 -11.94 7.33 -4.28
CA VAL A 20 -13.13 6.61 -3.80
C VAL A 20 -13.88 7.51 -2.83
N ASP A 21 -15.08 7.10 -2.42
CA ASP A 21 -15.97 7.96 -1.62
C ASP A 21 -15.35 8.40 -0.28
N ASP A 22 -14.49 7.56 0.32
CA ASP A 22 -13.83 7.81 1.61
C ASP A 22 -12.32 8.06 1.52
N GLY A 23 -11.80 8.36 0.32
CA GLY A 23 -10.40 8.73 0.11
C GLY A 23 -9.89 8.33 -1.26
N PHE A 24 -8.82 7.54 -1.30
CA PHE A 24 -8.23 7.07 -2.55
C PHE A 24 -7.63 5.68 -2.38
N LYS A 25 -7.53 4.95 -3.49
CA LYS A 25 -6.88 3.64 -3.52
C LYS A 25 -5.92 3.54 -4.69
N PHE A 26 -4.93 2.67 -4.54
CA PHE A 26 -4.01 2.29 -5.60
C PHE A 26 -3.62 0.82 -5.46
N MET A 27 -3.07 0.24 -6.52
CA MET A 27 -2.68 -1.16 -6.56
C MET A 27 -1.17 -1.33 -6.63
N LEU A 28 -0.69 -2.32 -5.88
CA LEU A 28 0.67 -2.82 -5.91
C LEU A 28 0.63 -4.28 -6.38
N LYS A 29 1.41 -4.65 -7.39
CA LYS A 29 1.58 -6.03 -7.84
C LYS A 29 2.96 -6.52 -7.46
N ASN A 30 3.04 -7.48 -6.55
CA ASN A 30 4.33 -8.04 -6.14
C ASN A 30 4.98 -8.83 -7.28
N SER A 31 6.02 -8.29 -7.91
CA SER A 31 6.74 -8.93 -9.02
C SER A 31 8.16 -9.36 -8.67
N ILE A 32 8.57 -9.22 -7.40
CA ILE A 32 9.96 -9.40 -6.97
C ILE A 32 10.17 -10.79 -6.38
N SER A 33 9.60 -11.03 -5.20
CA SER A 33 9.81 -12.25 -4.42
C SER A 33 8.71 -12.40 -3.39
N SER A 34 8.39 -13.65 -3.06
CA SER A 34 7.46 -13.93 -1.96
C SER A 34 8.09 -13.51 -0.65
N GLY A 35 7.30 -12.86 0.20
CA GLY A 35 7.72 -12.43 1.52
C GLY A 35 6.53 -12.29 2.45
N THR A 36 6.82 -11.82 3.66
CA THR A 36 5.84 -11.60 4.71
C THR A 36 6.05 -10.19 5.26
N ALA A 37 5.02 -9.35 5.19
CA ALA A 37 5.03 -8.06 5.84
C ALA A 37 4.81 -8.24 7.34
N ILE A 38 5.79 -7.79 8.12
CA ILE A 38 5.79 -7.79 9.59
C ILE A 38 5.79 -6.37 10.16
N ASN A 39 5.95 -5.37 9.29
CA ASN A 39 5.95 -3.95 9.60
C ASN A 39 5.70 -3.17 8.32
N ILE A 40 4.98 -2.04 8.41
CA ILE A 40 4.80 -1.11 7.29
C ILE A 40 5.04 0.32 7.78
N GLN A 41 5.52 1.18 6.88
CA GLN A 41 5.67 2.61 7.17
C GLN A 41 4.40 3.38 6.78
N PRO A 42 4.09 4.51 7.45
CA PRO A 42 3.00 5.40 7.04
C PRO A 42 3.13 5.81 5.58
N ILE A 43 2.00 5.86 4.88
CA ILE A 43 1.96 6.24 3.46
C ILE A 43 2.04 7.76 3.37
N LYS A 44 2.87 8.27 2.47
CA LYS A 44 2.88 9.72 2.16
C LYS A 44 2.43 9.95 0.74
N VAL A 45 1.51 10.89 0.56
CA VAL A 45 1.08 11.35 -0.77
C VAL A 45 1.27 12.85 -0.87
N ASN A 46 2.08 13.30 -1.84
CA ASN A 46 2.46 14.71 -2.00
C ASN A 46 3.03 15.34 -0.71
N GLY A 47 3.72 14.55 0.11
CA GLY A 47 4.27 14.97 1.40
C GLY A 47 3.26 14.96 2.56
N ASN A 48 1.97 14.72 2.31
CA ASN A 48 0.97 14.51 3.36
C ASN A 48 1.07 13.07 3.87
N GLU A 49 1.27 12.93 5.18
CA GLU A 49 1.40 11.62 5.83
C GLU A 49 0.03 11.09 6.27
N TYR A 50 -0.26 9.84 5.90
CA TYR A 50 -1.47 9.12 6.27
C TYR A 50 -1.11 8.03 7.29
N PRO A 51 -1.74 8.06 8.49
CA PRO A 51 -1.44 7.09 9.54
C PRO A 51 -1.94 5.70 9.14
N LEU A 52 -1.27 4.68 9.66
CA LEU A 52 -1.57 3.28 9.34
C LEU A 52 -3.01 2.86 9.66
N ASP A 53 -3.62 3.45 10.70
CA ASP A 53 -5.02 3.21 11.05
C ASP A 53 -6.01 3.59 9.94
N SER A 54 -5.61 4.55 9.09
CA SER A 54 -6.39 4.99 7.92
C SER A 54 -6.11 4.16 6.66
N VAL A 55 -5.16 3.22 6.72
CA VAL A 55 -4.72 2.42 5.58
C VAL A 55 -5.29 1.02 5.71
N THR A 56 -5.97 0.54 4.68
CA THR A 56 -6.44 -0.84 4.57
C THR A 56 -5.74 -1.52 3.41
N ILE A 57 -5.19 -2.70 3.68
CA ILE A 57 -4.47 -3.52 2.70
C ILE A 57 -5.32 -4.73 2.40
N SER A 58 -5.69 -4.92 1.13
CA SER A 58 -6.51 -6.05 0.69
C SER A 58 -5.85 -6.77 -0.47
N SER A 59 -5.99 -8.09 -0.51
CA SER A 59 -5.52 -8.95 -1.61
C SER A 59 -6.37 -10.21 -1.67
N GLU A 60 -6.05 -11.12 -2.58
CA GLU A 60 -6.67 -12.46 -2.63
C GLU A 60 -6.45 -13.29 -1.35
N GLU A 61 -5.40 -13.00 -0.57
CA GLU A 61 -5.11 -13.69 0.70
C GLU A 61 -5.95 -13.17 1.87
N GLY A 62 -6.61 -12.02 1.72
CA GLY A 62 -7.40 -11.39 2.76
C GLY A 62 -7.19 -9.88 2.86
N GLU A 63 -7.78 -9.30 3.89
CA GLU A 63 -7.74 -7.88 4.21
C GLU A 63 -7.21 -7.68 5.63
N ILE A 64 -6.38 -6.65 5.81
CA ILE A 64 -5.81 -6.26 7.11
C ILE A 64 -5.67 -4.74 7.19
N ASN A 65 -5.87 -4.16 8.38
CA ASN A 65 -5.55 -2.76 8.59
C ASN A 65 -4.03 -2.57 8.70
N GLY A 66 -3.50 -1.48 8.15
CA GLY A 66 -2.07 -1.18 8.20
C GLY A 66 -1.51 -1.12 9.61
N SER A 67 -2.30 -0.68 10.61
CA SER A 67 -1.87 -0.63 12.01
C SER A 67 -1.89 -1.99 12.72
N GLU A 68 -2.54 -3.00 12.12
CA GLU A 68 -2.57 -4.36 12.66
C GLU A 68 -1.36 -5.19 12.22
N ILE A 69 -0.61 -4.76 11.19
CA ILE A 69 0.57 -5.48 10.72
C ILE A 69 1.71 -5.36 11.74
N SER A 70 2.13 -6.50 12.27
CA SER A 70 3.20 -6.62 13.27
C SER A 70 3.93 -7.96 13.12
N GLU A 71 4.95 -8.19 13.95
CA GLU A 71 5.64 -9.50 13.98
C GLU A 71 4.71 -10.65 14.41
N GLU A 72 3.68 -10.35 15.20
CA GLU A 72 2.69 -11.33 15.67
C GLU A 72 1.51 -11.49 14.70
N ASN A 73 1.21 -10.45 13.90
CA ASN A 73 0.13 -10.43 12.93
C ASN A 73 0.63 -10.00 11.56
N THR A 74 1.07 -10.99 10.79
CA THR A 74 1.80 -10.77 9.55
C THR A 74 0.91 -10.87 8.31
N PHE A 75 1.25 -10.14 7.25
CA PHE A 75 0.54 -10.23 5.97
C PHE A 75 1.39 -10.86 4.86
N PRO A 76 0.93 -11.94 4.19
CA PRO A 76 1.68 -12.59 3.13
C PRO A 76 1.72 -11.73 1.86
N ILE A 77 2.91 -11.53 1.29
CA ILE A 77 3.10 -10.85 0.01
C ILE A 77 3.73 -11.85 -0.96
N LYS A 78 2.89 -12.66 -1.62
CA LYS A 78 3.33 -13.67 -2.60
C LYS A 78 3.68 -13.04 -3.94
N VAL A 79 4.56 -13.66 -4.73
CA VAL A 79 4.80 -13.21 -6.12
C VAL A 79 3.51 -13.34 -6.93
N GLY A 80 3.21 -12.33 -7.74
CA GLY A 80 2.01 -12.24 -8.57
C GLY A 80 0.79 -11.67 -7.86
N LEU A 81 0.87 -11.49 -6.53
CA LEU A 81 -0.26 -11.01 -5.72
C LEU A 81 -0.56 -9.54 -6.05
N ASP A 82 -1.82 -9.27 -6.37
CA ASP A 82 -2.36 -7.93 -6.52
C ASP A 82 -2.86 -7.46 -5.16
N ILE A 83 -2.23 -6.40 -4.66
CA ILE A 83 -2.45 -5.80 -3.35
C ILE A 83 -3.10 -4.44 -3.59
N THR A 84 -4.31 -4.24 -3.09
CA THR A 84 -4.98 -2.95 -3.10
C THR A 84 -4.71 -2.25 -1.78
N ILE A 85 -4.16 -1.04 -1.88
CA ILE A 85 -3.96 -0.13 -0.77
C ILE A 85 -5.08 0.90 -0.83
N HIS A 86 -5.92 0.92 0.20
CA HIS A 86 -6.96 1.91 0.37
C HIS A 86 -6.58 2.85 1.52
N VAL A 87 -6.51 4.14 1.23
CA VAL A 87 -6.20 5.18 2.21
C VAL A 87 -7.44 6.02 2.43
N LYS A 88 -7.94 6.01 3.67
CA LYS A 88 -9.04 6.87 4.10
C LYS A 88 -8.54 8.28 4.36
N GLY A 89 -9.19 9.27 3.75
CA GLY A 89 -8.80 10.66 3.89
C GLY A 89 -9.44 11.55 2.83
N GLU A 90 -8.80 12.67 2.54
CA GLU A 90 -9.25 13.56 1.47
C GLU A 90 -8.95 12.96 0.10
N GLN A 91 -9.88 13.13 -0.83
CA GLN A 91 -9.67 12.80 -2.23
C GLN A 91 -8.55 13.65 -2.82
N LEU A 92 -7.75 13.04 -3.70
CA LEU A 92 -6.65 13.72 -4.35
C LEU A 92 -7.16 14.57 -5.52
N PRO A 93 -6.65 15.79 -5.72
CA PRO A 93 -6.99 16.58 -6.91
C PRO A 93 -6.55 15.85 -8.17
N GLU A 94 -7.18 16.11 -9.32
CA GLU A 94 -6.76 15.47 -10.57
C GLU A 94 -5.32 15.88 -10.95
N GLY A 95 -4.46 14.91 -11.22
CA GLY A 95 -3.09 15.16 -11.66
C GLY A 95 -2.09 14.09 -11.26
N GLU A 96 -0.81 14.44 -11.34
CA GLU A 96 0.29 13.59 -10.91
C GLU A 96 0.50 13.72 -9.40
N HIS A 97 0.66 12.58 -8.73
CA HIS A 97 0.92 12.50 -7.29
C HIS A 97 2.19 11.71 -7.02
N THR A 98 2.96 12.17 -6.05
CA THR A 98 4.10 11.40 -5.53
C THR A 98 3.63 10.57 -4.35
N ILE A 99 3.80 9.25 -4.43
CA ILE A 99 3.49 8.29 -3.37
C ILE A 99 4.81 7.74 -2.80
N ASP A 100 5.01 7.89 -1.50
CA ASP A 100 6.10 7.27 -0.75
C ASP A 100 5.54 6.18 0.18
N ILE A 101 6.08 4.96 0.00
CA ILE A 101 5.73 3.70 0.67
C ILE A 101 6.99 2.92 1.04
#